data_AF-A0A658NQ31-F1
#
_entry.id   AF-A0A658NQ31-F1
#
_cell.length_a   1.000
_cell.length_b   1.000
_cell.length_c   1.000
_cell.angle_alpha   90.00
_cell.angle_beta   90.00
_cell.angle_gamma   90.00
#
_symmetry.space_group_name_H-M   'P 1'
#
loop_
_entity.id
_entity.type
_entity.pdbx_description
1 polymer ?
#
loop_
_entity_poly.entity_id
_entity_poly.type
_entity_poly.pdbx_seq_one_letter_code
_entity_poly.pdbx_strand_id
1 'polypeptide(L)' 'MNTSLRREMRRRIEVEHSLEVSDNRFRDMAAALPPLIWLAGPDKRCTFLNRSWLAFTGRALEQETGDGWTEGVHPDDL' A
#
# COMPACT_ATOMS: atom_id res chain seq x y z
N MET A 1 -18.84 17.37 -31.12
CA MET A 1 -17.58 17.71 -30.41
C MET A 1 -17.60 17.36 -28.90
N ASN A 2 -18.74 17.37 -28.19
CA ASN A 2 -18.80 17.10 -26.73
C ASN A 2 -18.76 15.61 -26.32
N THR A 3 -19.01 14.69 -27.25
CA THR A 3 -19.13 13.24 -27.01
C THR A 3 -17.80 12.54 -26.77
N SER A 4 -16.71 13.02 -27.38
CA SER A 4 -15.37 12.46 -27.20
C SER A 4 -14.82 12.74 -25.79
N LEU A 5 -14.99 13.97 -25.30
CA LEU A 5 -14.58 14.37 -23.94
C LEU A 5 -15.31 13.57 -22.85
N ARG A 6 -16.62 13.36 -23.02
CA ARG A 6 -17.43 12.58 -22.07
C ARG A 6 -17.01 11.12 -22.02
N ARG A 7 -16.72 10.51 -23.18
CA ARG A 7 -16.22 9.12 -23.24
C ARG A 7 -14.87 8.97 -22.56
N GLU A 8 -13.96 9.91 -22.78
CA GLU A 8 -12.64 9.90 -22.12
C GLU A 8 -12.73 10.08 -20.62
N MET A 9 -13.57 11.01 -20.14
CA MET A 9 -13.81 11.19 -18.71
C MET A 9 -14.40 9.92 -18.07
N ARG A 10 -15.27 9.18 -18.78
CA ARG A 10 -15.91 7.97 -18.23
C ARG A 10 -14.92 6.84 -18.12
N ARG A 11 -14.09 6.67 -19.16
CA ARG A 11 -13.01 5.68 -19.15
C ARG A 11 -12.02 5.92 -18.01
N ARG A 12 -11.65 7.18 -17.73
CA ARG A 12 -10.76 7.52 -16.61
C ARG A 12 -11.35 7.12 -15.26
N ILE A 13 -12.61 7.51 -15.02
CA ILE A 13 -13.32 7.18 -13.76
C ILE A 13 -13.41 5.66 -13.59
N GLU A 14 -13.74 4.91 -14.65
CA GLU A 14 -13.83 3.45 -14.61
C GLU A 14 -12.48 2.80 -14.26
N VAL A 15 -11.39 3.29 -14.85
CA VAL A 15 -10.03 2.79 -14.57
C VAL A 15 -9.61 3.12 -13.14
N GLU A 16 -9.80 4.36 -12.69
CA GLU A 16 -9.47 4.80 -11.32
C GLU A 16 -10.25 3.99 -10.29
N HIS A 17 -11.55 3.82 -10.48
CA HIS A 17 -12.39 3.00 -9.60
C HIS A 17 -11.97 1.53 -9.63
N SER A 18 -11.64 0.96 -10.78
CA SER A 18 -11.16 -0.42 -10.86
C SER A 18 -9.83 -0.61 -10.12
N LEU A 19 -8.93 0.38 -10.20
CA LEU A 19 -7.66 0.34 -9.47
C LEU A 19 -7.88 0.41 -7.97
N GLU A 20 -8.75 1.32 -7.51
CA GLU A 20 -9.10 1.46 -6.10
C GLU A 20 -9.72 0.18 -5.53
N VAL A 21 -10.66 -0.43 -6.26
CA VAL A 21 -11.27 -1.70 -5.85
C VAL A 21 -10.25 -2.83 -5.77
N SER A 22 -9.32 -2.91 -6.74
CA SER A 22 -8.26 -3.91 -6.72
C SER A 22 -7.29 -3.71 -5.55
N ASP A 23 -6.90 -2.46 -5.25
CA ASP A 23 -6.01 -2.15 -4.13
C ASP A 23 -6.66 -2.48 -2.79
N ASN A 24 -7.92 -2.07 -2.58
CA ASN A 24 -8.66 -2.39 -1.36
C ASN A 24 -8.80 -3.90 -1.16
N ARG A 25 -9.15 -4.64 -2.22
CA ARG A 25 -9.24 -6.10 -2.16
C ARG A 25 -7.90 -6.76 -1.80
N PHE A 26 -6.79 -6.24 -2.34
CA PHE A 26 -5.46 -6.70 -1.95
C PHE A 26 -5.19 -6.44 -0.47
N ARG A 27 -5.45 -5.22 0.01
CA ARG A 27 -5.22 -4.83 1.41
C ARG A 27 -6.03 -5.67 2.39
N ASP A 28 -7.30 -5.91 2.09
CA ASP A 28 -8.19 -6.73 2.91
C ASP A 28 -7.69 -8.17 3.03
N MET A 29 -7.28 -8.76 1.91
CA MET A 29 -6.69 -10.09 1.89
C MET A 29 -5.38 -10.12 2.68
N ALA A 30 -4.44 -9.23 2.37
CA ALA A 30 -3.11 -9.20 2.97
C ALA A 30 -3.12 -8.92 4.49
N ALA A 31 -4.10 -8.15 4.98
CA ALA A 31 -4.23 -7.78 6.38
C ALA A 31 -4.35 -8.99 7.32
N ALA A 32 -4.87 -10.12 6.84
CA ALA A 32 -5.08 -11.34 7.64
C ALA A 32 -4.07 -12.46 7.37
N LEU A 33 -3.16 -12.29 6.40
CA LEU A 33 -2.23 -13.35 6.03
C LEU A 33 -1.10 -13.50 7.06
N PRO A 34 -0.70 -14.74 7.42
CA PRO A 34 0.39 -14.96 8.37
C PRO A 34 1.77 -14.39 7.99
N PRO A 35 2.20 -14.41 6.71
CA PRO A 35 3.47 -13.79 6.32
C PRO A 35 3.55 -12.30 6.69
N LEU A 36 4.76 -11.82 6.95
CA LEU A 36 5.02 -10.40 7.19
C LEU A 36 4.97 -9.68 5.84
N ILE A 37 3.95 -8.85 5.63
CA ILE A 37 3.71 -8.17 4.34
C ILE A 37 3.82 -6.66 4.55
N TRP A 38 4.56 -6.02 3.67
CA TRP A 38 4.69 -4.57 3.59
C TRP A 38 4.69 -4.11 2.12
N LEU A 39 4.30 -2.86 1.89
CA LEU A 39 4.39 -2.21 0.57
C LEU A 39 5.07 -0.87 0.71
N ALA A 40 5.98 -0.58 -0.21
CA ALA A 40 6.62 0.73 -0.32
C ALA A 40 6.42 1.32 -1.72
N GLY A 41 6.35 2.65 -1.77
CA GLY A 41 6.34 3.39 -3.02
C GLY A 41 7.71 3.41 -3.71
N PRO A 42 7.82 3.99 -4.92
CA PRO A 42 9.10 4.20 -5.60
C PRO A 42 10.09 5.07 -4.81
N ASP A 43 9.58 5.88 -3.89
CA ASP A 43 10.33 6.68 -2.93
C ASP A 43 10.83 5.87 -1.72
N LYS A 44 10.61 4.55 -1.71
CA LYS A 44 10.92 3.60 -0.64
C LYS A 44 10.12 3.79 0.64
N ARG A 45 9.17 4.73 0.65
CA ARG A 45 8.33 5.00 1.81
C ARG A 45 7.29 3.91 1.96
N CYS A 46 7.24 3.30 3.13
CA CYS A 46 6.26 2.27 3.45
C CYS A 46 4.85 2.89 3.55
N THR A 47 3.88 2.27 2.88
CA THR A 47 2.47 2.74 2.78
C THR A 47 1.46 1.71 3.26
N PHE A 48 1.91 0.50 3.59
CA PHE A 48 1.08 -0.58 4.11
C PHE A 48 1.94 -1.58 4.86
N LEU A 49 1.48 -2.00 6.04
CA LEU A 49 2.00 -3.16 6.76
C LEU A 49 0.81 -3.97 7.27
N ASN A 50 0.87 -5.29 7.20
CA ASN A 50 -0.20 -6.14 7.72
C ASN A 50 -0.12 -6.34 9.24
N ARG A 51 -1.17 -6.92 9.82
CA ARG A 51 -1.24 -7.17 11.28
C ARG A 51 -0.10 -8.07 11.76
N SER A 52 0.32 -9.04 10.96
CA SER A 52 1.40 -9.97 11.29
C SER A 52 2.74 -9.25 11.46
N TRP A 53 3.04 -8.27 10.60
CA TRP A 53 4.24 -7.41 10.74
C TRP A 53 4.24 -6.63 12.06
N LEU A 54 3.13 -5.93 12.36
CA LEU A 54 3.03 -5.10 13.57
C LEU A 54 3.11 -5.96 14.84
N ALA A 55 2.50 -7.15 14.82
CA ALA A 55 2.58 -8.10 15.92
C ALA A 55 3.99 -8.67 16.12
N PHE A 56 4.72 -8.93 15.03
CA PHE A 56 6.08 -9.44 15.07
C PHE A 56 7.08 -8.41 15.59
N THR A 57 7.00 -7.17 15.08
CA THR A 57 7.90 -6.08 15.48
C THR A 57 7.53 -5.46 16.83
N GLY A 58 6.25 -5.58 17.24
CA GLY A 58 5.73 -4.93 18.44
C GLY A 58 5.57 -3.40 18.29
N ARG A 59 5.65 -2.88 17.07
CA ARG A 59 5.60 -1.45 16.75
C ARG A 59 4.23 -1.05 16.19
N ALA A 60 3.83 0.19 16.45
CA ALA A 60 2.59 0.74 15.90
C ALA A 60 2.76 1.11 14.41
N LEU A 61 1.66 1.14 13.66
CA LEU A 61 1.68 1.45 12.22
C LEU A 61 2.35 2.80 11.93
N GLU A 62 2.09 3.80 12.77
CA GLU A 62 2.62 5.16 12.65
C GLU A 62 4.15 5.21 12.81
N GLN A 63 4.72 4.25 13.55
CA GLN A 63 6.16 4.12 13.77
C GLN A 63 6.86 3.37 12.62
N GLU A 64 6.11 2.65 11.79
CA GLU A 64 6.63 1.86 10.67
C GLU A 64 6.45 2.58 9.33
N THR A 65 5.42 3.41 9.23
CA THR A 65 5.03 4.13 8.01
C THR A 65 6.12 5.11 7.56
N GLY A 66 6.27 5.31 6.25
CA GLY A 66 7.35 6.13 5.71
C GLY A 66 8.68 5.41 5.80
N ASP A 67 9.64 5.99 6.52
CA ASP A 67 11.00 5.44 6.67
C ASP A 67 11.17 4.68 8.00
N GLY A 68 10.15 4.67 8.87
CA GLY A 68 10.26 4.12 10.22
C GLY A 68 10.59 2.61 10.27
N TRP A 69 10.21 1.85 9.24
CA TRP A 69 10.58 0.44 9.09
C TRP A 69 12.11 0.20 9.05
N THR A 70 12.90 1.20 8.61
CA THR A 70 14.36 1.09 8.52
C THR A 70 15.03 0.96 9.88
N GLU A 71 14.36 1.37 10.96
CA GLU A 71 14.85 1.21 12.33
C GLU A 71 14.97 -0.26 12.77
N GLY A 72 14.24 -1.17 12.11
CA GLY A 72 14.33 -2.61 12.32
C GLY A 72 15.37 -3.31 11.44
N VAL A 73 15.99 -2.59 10.49
CA VAL A 73 16.99 -3.12 9.57
C VAL A 73 18.38 -2.99 10.21
N HIS A 74 19.23 -3.99 9.99
CA HIS A 74 20.62 -3.92 10.46
C HIS A 74 21.34 -2.73 9.79
N PRO A 75 22.15 -1.93 10.52
CA PRO A 75 22.78 -0.74 9.96
C PRO A 75 23.65 -0.98 8.71
N ASP A 76 24.24 -2.17 8.59
CA ASP A 76 25.07 -2.55 7.44
C ASP A 76 24.24 -2.85 6.17
N ASP A 77 22.92 -3.03 6.30
CA ASP A 77 21.99 -3.38 5.22
C ASP A 77 21.12 -2.19 4.74
N LEU A 78 21.42 -0.98 5.23
CA LEU A 78 20.73 0.27 4.86
C LEU A 78 21.29 0.95 3.61
#